data_AF-A0A9E4I6Q7-F1
#
_entry.id   AF-A0A9E4I6Q7-F1
#
_cell.length_a   1.000
_cell.length_b   1.000
_cell.length_c   1.000
_cell.angle_alpha   90.00
_cell.angle_beta   90.00
_cell.angle_gamma   90.00
#
_symmetry.space_group_name_H-M   'P 1'
#
loop_
_entity.id
_entity.type
_entity.pdbx_description
1 polymer ?
#
loop_
_entity_poly.entity_id
_entity_poly.type
_entity_poly.pdbx_seq_one_letter_code
_entity_poly.pdbx_strand_id
1 'polypeptide(L)'
;MTASRSHGAGQVLAVLIDSINQSFFHSRMLRAWGHSKAMESNGHWMLQMRQASSLVEAMAAGGLRPDDKPASDLVIGRNAGAVLAADAAQAERCARTAGDAAVALPDSAMRSLMNEIVASEEAHAARLRAWCEGPPEGTRQAKHLLPKPGALPMALEALNRALRPLVAAVSQIFLHSLVFGCAGRNEDAERELVAALEVMARAEALLERLLDLGGLPDHRRHGRLIMGSGSAAAEWTARDIHDVIITELEAGLATLDAIADPLTHTLIDGILRAEGAARQNVAQRLDRLVAASSTARQAS
;
A
#
# COMPACT_ATOMS: atom_id res chain seq x y z
N MET A 1 17.93 -17.72 -19.75
CA MET A 1 16.45 -17.74 -19.83
C MET A 1 15.80 -17.60 -18.46
N THR A 2 16.25 -18.29 -17.40
CA THR A 2 15.72 -18.16 -16.03
C THR A 2 15.87 -16.77 -15.41
N ALA A 3 17.02 -16.12 -15.56
CA ALA A 3 17.25 -14.76 -15.03
C ALA A 3 16.33 -13.69 -15.66
N SER A 4 16.12 -13.74 -16.98
CA SER A 4 15.21 -12.82 -17.69
C SER A 4 13.74 -13.03 -17.28
N ARG A 5 13.32 -14.27 -17.04
CA ARG A 5 11.97 -14.60 -16.53
C ARG A 5 11.74 -14.15 -15.09
N SER A 6 12.73 -14.35 -14.21
CA SER A 6 12.70 -13.85 -12.83
C SER A 6 12.55 -12.33 -12.80
N HIS A 7 13.33 -11.65 -13.65
CA HIS A 7 13.33 -10.20 -13.74
C HIS A 7 11.98 -9.65 -14.24
N GLY A 8 11.39 -10.25 -15.28
CA GLY A 8 10.09 -9.83 -15.81
C GLY A 8 8.95 -9.98 -14.80
N ALA A 9 8.82 -11.14 -14.15
CA ALA A 9 7.78 -11.35 -13.14
C ALA A 9 7.96 -10.45 -11.91
N GLY A 10 9.21 -10.25 -11.46
CA GLY A 10 9.53 -9.32 -10.38
C GLY A 10 9.16 -7.87 -10.71
N GLN A 11 9.37 -7.42 -11.95
CA GLN A 11 8.94 -6.09 -12.39
C GLN A 11 7.42 -5.92 -12.38
N VAL A 12 6.67 -6.93 -12.84
CA VAL A 12 5.19 -6.88 -12.82
C VAL A 12 4.69 -6.80 -11.38
N LEU A 13 5.25 -7.62 -10.49
CA LEU A 13 4.89 -7.58 -9.07
C LEU A 13 5.18 -6.21 -8.45
N ALA A 14 6.33 -5.62 -8.77
CA ALA A 14 6.71 -4.30 -8.30
C ALA A 14 5.68 -3.24 -8.70
N VAL A 15 5.27 -3.21 -9.98
CA VAL A 15 4.29 -2.24 -10.48
C VAL A 15 2.92 -2.48 -9.87
N LEU A 16 2.49 -3.73 -9.67
CA LEU A 16 1.23 -4.03 -8.98
C LEU A 16 1.23 -3.49 -7.55
N ILE A 17 2.26 -3.80 -6.76
CA ILE A 17 2.36 -3.36 -5.35
C ILE A 17 2.38 -1.84 -5.25
N ASP A 18 3.12 -1.16 -6.13
CA ASP A 18 3.20 0.30 -6.15
C ASP A 18 1.86 0.97 -6.47
N SER A 19 1.01 0.29 -7.24
CA SER A 19 -0.29 0.82 -7.64
C SER A 19 -1.32 0.79 -6.52
N ILE A 20 -1.20 -0.17 -5.57
CA ILE A 20 -2.20 -0.40 -4.51
C ILE A 20 -2.47 0.87 -3.71
N ASN A 21 -1.41 1.50 -3.19
CA ASN A 21 -1.55 2.70 -2.36
C ASN A 21 -2.11 3.88 -3.16
N GLN A 22 -1.68 4.07 -4.41
CA GLN A 22 -2.19 5.15 -5.24
C GLN A 22 -3.68 4.97 -5.53
N SER A 23 -4.08 3.80 -6.04
CA SER A 23 -5.48 3.50 -6.36
C SER A 23 -6.36 3.56 -5.12
N PHE A 24 -5.86 3.11 -3.97
CA PHE A 24 -6.56 3.24 -2.69
C PHE A 24 -6.81 4.72 -2.36
N PHE A 25 -5.75 5.55 -2.32
CA PHE A 25 -5.84 6.96 -1.94
C PHE A 25 -6.76 7.73 -2.89
N HIS A 26 -6.57 7.56 -4.18
CA HIS A 26 -7.37 8.20 -5.20
C HIS A 26 -8.85 7.82 -5.13
N SER A 27 -9.18 6.55 -4.83
CA SER A 27 -10.56 6.16 -4.58
C SER A 27 -11.19 6.93 -3.42
N ARG A 28 -10.44 7.15 -2.32
CA ARG A 28 -10.91 7.89 -1.14
C ARG A 28 -11.04 9.38 -1.43
N MET A 29 -10.10 9.95 -2.20
CA MET A 29 -10.13 11.34 -2.65
C MET A 29 -11.33 11.62 -3.55
N LEU A 30 -11.55 10.80 -4.58
CA LEU A 30 -12.70 10.95 -5.48
C LEU A 30 -14.03 10.80 -4.72
N ARG A 31 -14.12 9.84 -3.78
CA ARG A 31 -15.28 9.68 -2.89
C ARG A 31 -15.49 10.92 -2.03
N ALA A 32 -14.44 11.44 -1.42
CA ALA A 32 -14.46 12.65 -0.59
C ALA A 32 -14.95 13.89 -1.37
N TRP A 33 -14.57 14.00 -2.64
CA TRP A 33 -14.98 15.07 -3.54
C TRP A 33 -16.36 14.85 -4.18
N GLY A 34 -17.05 13.75 -3.86
CA GLY A 34 -18.41 13.49 -4.33
C GLY A 34 -18.53 13.02 -5.77
N HIS A 35 -17.48 12.41 -6.32
CA HIS A 35 -17.51 11.78 -7.64
C HIS A 35 -18.09 10.36 -7.52
N SER A 36 -19.30 10.13 -8.02
CA SER A 36 -19.97 8.82 -7.93
C SER A 36 -19.25 7.71 -8.66
N LYS A 37 -18.52 8.02 -9.74
CA LYS A 37 -17.62 7.09 -10.44
C LYS A 37 -16.57 6.47 -9.52
N ALA A 38 -16.23 7.11 -8.38
CA ALA A 38 -15.31 6.58 -7.38
C ALA A 38 -15.75 5.22 -6.81
N MET A 39 -17.06 4.94 -6.73
CA MET A 39 -17.54 3.64 -6.26
C MET A 39 -17.12 2.50 -7.20
N GLU A 40 -17.01 2.76 -8.50
CA GLU A 40 -16.60 1.77 -9.50
C GLU A 40 -15.08 1.51 -9.46
N SER A 41 -14.27 2.48 -9.04
CA SER A 41 -12.82 2.31 -8.85
C SER A 41 -12.41 1.84 -7.44
N ASN A 42 -13.32 1.90 -6.47
CA ASN A 42 -13.04 1.60 -5.05
C ASN A 42 -12.52 0.17 -4.81
N GLY A 43 -12.69 -0.74 -5.76
CA GLY A 43 -12.22 -2.12 -5.67
C GLY A 43 -10.92 -2.45 -6.38
N HIS A 44 -10.34 -1.52 -7.17
CA HIS A 44 -9.21 -1.87 -8.04
C HIS A 44 -7.94 -2.25 -7.25
N TRP A 45 -7.65 -1.56 -6.16
CA TRP A 45 -6.53 -1.90 -5.28
C TRP A 45 -6.64 -3.33 -4.69
N MET A 46 -7.85 -3.81 -4.39
CA MET A 46 -8.08 -5.19 -3.94
C MET A 46 -7.84 -6.19 -5.08
N LEU A 47 -8.22 -5.84 -6.31
CA LEU A 47 -7.91 -6.65 -7.48
C LEU A 47 -6.40 -6.76 -7.69
N GLN A 48 -5.68 -5.66 -7.57
CA GLN A 48 -4.22 -5.62 -7.67
C GLN A 48 -3.55 -6.44 -6.56
N MET A 49 -4.06 -6.40 -5.32
CA MET A 49 -3.60 -7.29 -4.25
C MET A 49 -3.79 -8.77 -4.62
N ARG A 50 -4.96 -9.16 -5.14
CA ARG A 50 -5.20 -10.55 -5.58
C ARG A 50 -4.29 -10.96 -6.73
N GLN A 51 -4.11 -10.09 -7.72
CA GLN A 51 -3.19 -10.33 -8.84
C GLN A 51 -1.75 -10.50 -8.36
N ALA A 52 -1.30 -9.68 -7.41
CA ALA A 52 0.02 -9.81 -6.79
C ALA A 52 0.17 -11.16 -6.06
N SER A 53 -0.84 -11.60 -5.32
CA SER A 53 -0.86 -12.93 -4.68
C SER A 53 -0.76 -14.06 -5.70
N SER A 54 -1.64 -14.07 -6.72
CA SER A 54 -1.62 -15.10 -7.76
C SER A 54 -0.30 -15.11 -8.54
N LEU A 55 0.30 -13.94 -8.77
CA LEU A 55 1.59 -13.83 -9.45
C LEU A 55 2.71 -14.44 -8.61
N VAL A 56 2.72 -14.17 -7.31
CA VAL A 56 3.72 -14.73 -6.39
C VAL A 56 3.58 -16.24 -6.25
N GLU A 57 2.36 -16.78 -6.22
CA GLU A 57 2.11 -18.23 -6.26
C GLU A 57 2.65 -18.86 -7.54
N ALA A 58 2.37 -18.24 -8.70
CA ALA A 58 2.91 -18.70 -9.98
C ALA A 58 4.44 -18.60 -10.02
N MET A 59 5.04 -17.57 -9.40
CA MET A 59 6.49 -17.41 -9.29
C MET A 59 7.09 -18.54 -8.47
N ALA A 60 6.50 -18.85 -7.31
CA ALA A 60 6.91 -19.94 -6.43
C ALA A 60 6.91 -21.29 -7.16
N ALA A 61 5.83 -21.59 -7.89
CA ALA A 61 5.69 -22.81 -8.69
C ALA A 61 6.76 -22.93 -9.79
N GLY A 62 7.25 -21.79 -10.29
CA GLY A 62 8.36 -21.70 -11.25
C GLY A 62 9.76 -21.65 -10.64
N GLY A 63 9.88 -21.77 -9.30
CA GLY A 63 11.15 -21.63 -8.59
C GLY A 63 11.71 -20.21 -8.56
N LEU A 64 10.88 -19.20 -8.82
CA LEU A 64 11.22 -17.79 -8.81
C LEU A 64 10.88 -17.17 -7.44
N ARG A 65 11.57 -16.07 -7.11
CA ARG A 65 11.30 -15.29 -5.90
C ARG A 65 11.29 -13.81 -6.27
N PRO A 66 10.52 -12.98 -5.54
CA PRO A 66 10.61 -11.54 -5.75
C PRO A 66 11.93 -10.97 -5.22
N ASP A 67 12.31 -9.80 -5.72
CA ASP A 67 13.52 -9.08 -5.34
C ASP A 67 13.19 -7.86 -4.44
N ASP A 68 14.15 -7.43 -3.63
CA ASP A 68 14.11 -6.15 -2.92
C ASP A 68 13.93 -4.98 -3.90
N LYS A 69 13.19 -3.94 -3.50
CA LYS A 69 13.02 -2.76 -4.36
C LYS A 69 12.83 -1.46 -3.58
N PRO A 70 13.17 -0.29 -4.17
CA PRO A 70 12.72 0.99 -3.62
C PRO A 70 11.18 1.07 -3.64
N ALA A 71 10.57 1.70 -2.64
CA ALA A 71 9.16 2.07 -2.72
C ALA A 71 9.00 3.16 -3.78
N SER A 72 7.91 3.09 -4.57
CA SER A 72 7.63 4.13 -5.56
C SER A 72 7.02 5.38 -4.92
N ASP A 73 7.21 6.51 -5.60
CA ASP A 73 6.53 7.75 -5.27
C ASP A 73 5.05 7.64 -5.61
N LEU A 74 4.19 8.23 -4.78
CA LEU A 74 2.77 8.35 -5.09
C LEU A 74 2.55 9.54 -6.03
N VAL A 75 1.79 9.32 -7.10
CA VAL A 75 1.36 10.41 -7.98
C VAL A 75 -0.01 10.91 -7.51
N ILE A 76 -0.02 11.85 -6.58
CA ILE A 76 -1.28 12.40 -6.02
C ILE A 76 -1.86 13.50 -6.91
N GLY A 77 -3.02 13.24 -7.50
CA GLY A 77 -3.76 14.23 -8.28
C GLY A 77 -4.40 15.33 -7.43
N ARG A 78 -4.34 16.60 -7.86
CA ARG A 78 -4.94 17.75 -7.14
C ARG A 78 -6.42 17.99 -7.43
N ASN A 79 -6.97 17.28 -8.40
CA ASN A 79 -8.38 17.30 -8.79
C ASN A 79 -8.75 15.97 -9.44
N ALA A 80 -10.04 15.73 -9.67
CA ALA A 80 -10.52 14.46 -10.20
C ALA A 80 -9.91 14.08 -11.56
N GLY A 81 -9.75 15.03 -12.48
CA GLY A 81 -9.12 14.76 -13.78
C GLY A 81 -7.67 14.32 -13.65
N ALA A 82 -6.90 15.00 -12.78
CA ALA A 82 -5.51 14.64 -12.51
C ALA A 82 -5.39 13.26 -11.83
N VAL A 83 -6.31 12.93 -10.91
CA VAL A 83 -6.40 11.61 -10.28
C VAL A 83 -6.67 10.53 -11.33
N LEU A 84 -7.70 10.70 -12.15
CA LEU A 84 -8.08 9.74 -13.19
C LEU A 84 -6.96 9.53 -14.22
N ALA A 85 -6.29 10.61 -14.62
CA ALA A 85 -5.15 10.54 -15.54
C ALA A 85 -3.95 9.81 -14.93
N ALA A 86 -3.65 10.04 -13.64
CA ALA A 86 -2.57 9.36 -12.94
C ALA A 86 -2.85 7.86 -12.78
N ASP A 87 -4.08 7.48 -12.42
CA ASP A 87 -4.48 6.07 -12.32
C ASP A 87 -4.49 5.38 -13.69
N ALA A 88 -4.93 6.08 -14.75
CA ALA A 88 -4.88 5.53 -16.10
C ALA A 88 -3.44 5.27 -16.55
N ALA A 89 -2.55 6.23 -16.33
CA ALA A 89 -1.13 6.07 -16.65
C ALA A 89 -0.47 4.92 -15.87
N GLN A 90 -0.89 4.70 -14.62
CA GLN A 90 -0.40 3.60 -13.79
C GLN A 90 -0.91 2.25 -14.28
N ALA A 91 -2.21 2.13 -14.59
CA ALA A 91 -2.79 0.92 -15.17
C ALA A 91 -2.16 0.58 -16.53
N GLU A 92 -1.96 1.56 -17.41
CA GLU A 92 -1.25 1.37 -18.68
C GLU A 92 0.21 0.92 -18.48
N ARG A 93 0.89 1.43 -17.46
CA ARG A 93 2.25 0.98 -17.11
C ARG A 93 2.22 -0.49 -16.69
N CYS A 94 1.28 -0.87 -15.83
CA CYS A 94 1.13 -2.26 -15.39
C CYS A 94 0.84 -3.20 -16.57
N ALA A 95 -0.10 -2.83 -17.44
CA ALA A 95 -0.40 -3.58 -18.66
C ALA A 95 0.83 -3.75 -19.56
N ARG A 96 1.56 -2.67 -19.86
CA ARG A 96 2.79 -2.75 -20.68
C ARG A 96 3.84 -3.66 -20.05
N THR A 97 4.12 -3.49 -18.75
CA THR A 97 5.12 -4.32 -18.06
C THR A 97 4.71 -5.80 -18.05
N ALA A 98 3.43 -6.11 -17.84
CA ALA A 98 2.92 -7.47 -17.90
C ALA A 98 2.98 -8.07 -19.32
N GLY A 99 2.65 -7.27 -20.35
CA GLY A 99 2.74 -7.67 -21.75
C GLY A 99 4.18 -7.99 -22.18
N ASP A 100 5.12 -7.12 -21.84
CA ASP A 100 6.54 -7.32 -22.11
C ASP A 100 7.07 -8.60 -21.43
N ALA A 101 6.66 -8.84 -20.16
CA ALA A 101 7.01 -10.06 -19.44
C ALA A 101 6.36 -11.31 -20.07
N ALA A 102 5.11 -11.23 -20.54
CA ALA A 102 4.38 -12.34 -21.16
C ALA A 102 5.02 -12.80 -22.48
N VAL A 103 5.57 -11.88 -23.28
CA VAL A 103 6.27 -12.19 -24.54
C VAL A 103 7.50 -13.06 -24.28
N ALA A 104 8.28 -12.76 -23.24
CA ALA A 104 9.43 -13.56 -22.80
C ALA A 104 9.05 -14.92 -22.15
N LEU A 105 7.75 -15.09 -21.90
CA LEU A 105 7.00 -16.30 -21.59
C LEU A 105 7.43 -17.59 -22.35
N PRO A 106 7.29 -18.82 -21.87
CA PRO A 106 6.76 -19.91 -22.72
C PRO A 106 5.25 -20.02 -22.51
N ASP A 107 4.57 -20.85 -23.30
CA ASP A 107 3.17 -21.15 -23.01
C ASP A 107 3.09 -21.88 -21.67
N SER A 108 2.48 -21.23 -20.69
CA SER A 108 2.59 -21.57 -19.28
C SER A 108 1.52 -20.85 -18.48
N ALA A 109 1.19 -21.40 -17.30
CA ALA A 109 0.26 -20.76 -16.36
C ALA A 109 0.68 -19.32 -16.01
N MET A 110 1.98 -19.08 -15.87
CA MET A 110 2.51 -17.72 -15.66
C MET A 110 2.17 -16.79 -16.83
N ARG A 111 2.35 -17.23 -18.08
CA ARG A 111 1.99 -16.42 -19.25
C ARG A 111 0.49 -16.12 -19.29
N SER A 112 -0.35 -17.13 -19.03
CA SER A 112 -1.81 -16.93 -18.98
C SER A 112 -2.18 -15.88 -17.93
N LEU A 113 -1.61 -15.98 -16.73
CA LEU A 113 -1.82 -14.99 -15.67
C LEU A 113 -1.35 -13.58 -16.08
N MET A 114 -0.19 -13.46 -16.73
CA MET A 114 0.27 -12.16 -17.24
C MET A 114 -0.71 -11.58 -18.25
N ASN A 115 -1.24 -12.39 -19.17
CA ASN A 115 -2.24 -11.94 -20.14
C ASN A 115 -3.57 -11.53 -19.48
N GLU A 116 -3.98 -12.21 -18.40
CA GLU A 116 -5.14 -11.82 -17.59
C GLU A 116 -4.91 -10.46 -16.90
N ILE A 117 -3.70 -10.23 -16.36
CA ILE A 117 -3.31 -8.93 -15.80
C ILE A 117 -3.34 -7.85 -16.89
N VAL A 118 -2.76 -8.11 -18.07
CA VAL A 118 -2.81 -7.17 -19.21
C VAL A 118 -4.26 -6.79 -19.54
N ALA A 119 -5.12 -7.78 -19.78
CA ALA A 119 -6.51 -7.54 -20.15
C ALA A 119 -7.27 -6.75 -19.06
N SER A 120 -7.03 -7.08 -17.79
CA SER A 120 -7.61 -6.36 -16.65
C SER A 120 -7.17 -4.89 -16.60
N GLU A 121 -5.86 -4.64 -16.66
CA GLU A 121 -5.31 -3.29 -16.52
C GLU A 121 -5.58 -2.42 -17.75
N GLU A 122 -5.61 -2.98 -18.96
CA GLU A 122 -6.04 -2.27 -20.18
C GLU A 122 -7.51 -1.87 -20.10
N ALA A 123 -8.39 -2.77 -19.65
CA ALA A 123 -9.80 -2.46 -19.46
C ALA A 123 -10.02 -1.38 -18.39
N HIS A 124 -9.24 -1.42 -17.31
CA HIS A 124 -9.27 -0.38 -16.28
C HIS A 124 -8.79 0.96 -16.81
N ALA A 125 -7.63 0.99 -17.49
CA ALA A 125 -7.07 2.18 -18.12
C ALA A 125 -8.05 2.83 -19.10
N ALA A 126 -8.63 2.03 -20.00
CA ALA A 126 -9.61 2.51 -20.99
C ALA A 126 -10.82 3.18 -20.31
N ARG A 127 -11.32 2.60 -19.22
CA ARG A 127 -12.43 3.17 -18.44
C ARG A 127 -12.04 4.51 -17.81
N LEU A 128 -10.86 4.58 -17.18
CA LEU A 128 -10.35 5.80 -16.56
C LEU A 128 -10.13 6.93 -17.58
N ARG A 129 -9.57 6.59 -18.75
CA ARG A 129 -9.40 7.54 -19.88
C ARG A 129 -10.74 8.08 -20.37
N ALA A 130 -11.70 7.21 -20.61
CA ALA A 130 -13.05 7.60 -21.02
C ALA A 130 -13.71 8.55 -20.00
N TRP A 131 -13.46 8.34 -18.70
CA TRP A 131 -13.96 9.26 -17.67
C TRP A 131 -13.22 10.58 -17.59
N CYS A 132 -11.91 10.58 -17.85
CA CYS A 132 -11.09 11.78 -17.88
C CYS A 132 -11.46 12.69 -19.07
N GLU A 133 -11.80 12.10 -20.22
CA GLU A 133 -12.16 12.80 -21.47
C GLU A 133 -13.66 13.14 -21.55
N GLY A 134 -14.49 12.41 -20.81
CA GLY A 134 -15.93 12.62 -20.75
C GLY A 134 -16.32 13.94 -20.07
N PRO A 135 -17.61 14.33 -20.15
CA PRO A 135 -18.09 15.52 -19.47
C PRO A 135 -17.81 15.45 -17.96
N PRO A 136 -17.43 16.57 -17.33
CA PRO A 136 -17.16 16.60 -15.89
C PRO A 136 -18.39 16.11 -15.14
N GLU A 137 -18.18 15.13 -14.27
CA GLU A 137 -19.24 14.60 -13.42
C GLU A 137 -19.68 15.68 -12.42
N GLY A 138 -21.00 15.84 -12.25
CA GLY A 138 -21.52 16.68 -11.17
C GLY A 138 -21.18 16.06 -9.81
N THR A 139 -20.68 16.86 -8.88
CA THR A 139 -20.34 16.38 -7.54
C THR A 139 -21.63 16.24 -6.71
N ARG A 140 -21.91 15.03 -6.22
CA ARG A 140 -23.03 14.78 -5.30
C ARG A 140 -22.48 14.51 -3.90
N GLN A 141 -23.06 15.15 -2.87
CA GLN A 141 -22.71 14.91 -1.47
C GLN A 141 -21.21 15.10 -1.15
N ALA A 142 -20.52 15.99 -1.87
CA ALA A 142 -19.12 16.25 -1.61
C ALA A 142 -18.94 16.82 -0.20
N LYS A 143 -18.33 16.04 0.69
CA LYS A 143 -18.21 16.39 2.10
C LYS A 143 -17.06 17.38 2.37
N HIS A 144 -16.20 17.66 1.37
CA HIS A 144 -14.86 18.22 1.59
C HIS A 144 -14.40 19.28 0.55
N LEU A 145 -15.32 19.92 -0.18
CA LEU A 145 -14.97 20.86 -1.27
C LEU A 145 -14.44 22.23 -0.81
N LEU A 146 -14.56 22.57 0.48
CA LEU A 146 -14.08 23.83 1.03
C LEU A 146 -13.18 23.54 2.24
N PRO A 147 -12.00 24.17 2.35
CA PRO A 147 -11.24 24.14 3.60
C PRO A 147 -12.17 24.65 4.70
N LYS A 148 -12.47 23.80 5.69
CA LYS A 148 -13.29 24.20 6.82
C LYS A 148 -12.57 25.37 7.50
N PRO A 149 -13.26 26.50 7.79
CA PRO A 149 -12.64 27.60 8.54
C PRO A 149 -12.01 27.06 9.82
N GLY A 150 -10.68 27.14 9.94
CA GLY A 150 -9.94 26.59 11.08
C GLY A 150 -9.06 25.36 10.81
N ALA A 151 -8.86 24.91 9.57
CA ALA A 151 -7.78 23.95 9.27
C ALA A 151 -6.42 24.61 9.52
N LEU A 152 -5.84 24.37 10.69
CA LEU A 152 -4.56 24.92 11.08
C LEU A 152 -3.46 24.21 10.27
N PRO A 153 -2.51 24.94 9.64
CA PRO A 153 -1.41 24.32 8.88
C PRO A 153 -0.68 23.22 9.66
N MET A 154 -0.57 23.40 10.98
CA MET A 154 0.00 22.43 11.92
C MET A 154 -0.78 21.11 11.98
N ALA A 155 -2.10 21.12 11.89
CA ALA A 155 -2.92 19.91 11.83
C ALA A 155 -2.71 19.14 10.52
N LEU A 156 -2.63 19.85 9.39
CA LEU A 156 -2.35 19.25 8.09
C LEU A 156 -0.94 18.64 8.04
N GLU A 157 0.03 19.30 8.68
CA GLU A 157 1.39 18.80 8.82
C GLU A 157 1.43 17.54 9.69
N ALA A 158 0.79 17.56 10.86
CA ALA A 158 0.72 16.41 11.77
C ALA A 158 0.09 15.19 11.10
N LEU A 159 -1.00 15.37 10.35
CA LEU A 159 -1.67 14.31 9.61
C LEU A 159 -0.79 13.74 8.50
N ASN A 160 -0.18 14.59 7.66
CA ASN A 160 0.72 14.12 6.60
C ASN A 160 1.96 13.42 7.15
N ARG A 161 2.48 13.91 8.29
CA ARG A 161 3.58 13.29 9.02
C ARG A 161 3.22 11.88 9.47
N ALA A 162 2.09 11.71 10.14
CA ALA A 162 1.60 10.40 10.59
C ALA A 162 1.24 9.46 9.44
N LEU A 163 0.66 9.98 8.34
CA LEU A 163 0.16 9.19 7.22
C LEU A 163 1.29 8.52 6.42
N ARG A 164 2.40 9.23 6.19
CA ARG A 164 3.53 8.75 5.37
C ARG A 164 4.08 7.38 5.77
N PRO A 165 4.48 7.13 7.04
CA PRO A 165 5.03 5.83 7.43
C PRO A 165 3.98 4.70 7.42
N LEU A 166 2.69 5.01 7.66
CA LEU A 166 1.62 4.01 7.54
C LEU A 166 1.44 3.51 6.10
N VAL A 167 1.51 4.42 5.11
CA VAL A 167 1.44 4.05 3.68
C VAL A 167 2.61 3.15 3.28
N ALA A 168 3.82 3.48 3.74
CA ALA A 168 5.00 2.65 3.53
C ALA A 168 4.82 1.24 4.15
N ALA A 169 4.28 1.20 5.36
CA ALA A 169 4.05 -0.02 6.11
C ALA A 169 3.06 -0.96 5.42
N VAL A 170 1.97 -0.44 4.83
CA VAL A 170 1.01 -1.24 4.05
C VAL A 170 1.74 -2.06 2.97
N SER A 171 2.53 -1.41 2.13
CA SER A 171 3.24 -2.08 1.03
C SER A 171 4.25 -3.11 1.55
N GLN A 172 4.97 -2.77 2.61
CA GLN A 172 6.01 -3.62 3.17
C GLN A 172 5.45 -4.87 3.87
N ILE A 173 4.42 -4.70 4.69
CA ILE A 173 3.78 -5.80 5.41
C ILE A 173 3.04 -6.70 4.40
N PHE A 174 2.38 -6.12 3.40
CA PHE A 174 1.79 -6.90 2.31
C PHE A 174 2.84 -7.68 1.52
N LEU A 175 4.00 -7.08 1.24
CA LEU A 175 5.11 -7.79 0.60
C LEU A 175 5.55 -9.00 1.43
N HIS A 176 5.69 -8.87 2.76
CA HIS A 176 5.99 -10.01 3.62
C HIS A 176 4.92 -11.11 3.55
N SER A 177 3.63 -10.75 3.49
CA SER A 177 2.56 -11.75 3.32
C SER A 177 2.76 -12.58 2.05
N LEU A 178 3.15 -11.92 0.96
CA LEU A 178 3.43 -12.57 -0.32
C LEU A 178 4.65 -13.48 -0.20
N VAL A 179 5.73 -13.00 0.41
CA VAL A 179 6.96 -13.78 0.63
C VAL A 179 6.71 -15.04 1.44
N PHE A 180 5.93 -14.93 2.52
CA PHE A 180 5.57 -16.08 3.34
C PHE A 180 4.69 -17.08 2.60
N GLY A 181 3.70 -16.62 1.83
CA GLY A 181 2.88 -17.49 0.98
C GLY A 181 3.74 -18.24 -0.05
N CYS A 182 4.66 -17.53 -0.69
CA CYS A 182 5.65 -18.08 -1.62
C CYS A 182 6.54 -19.17 -0.99
N ALA A 183 6.83 -19.05 0.32
CA ALA A 183 7.59 -20.01 1.09
C ALA A 183 6.74 -21.14 1.72
N GLY A 184 5.44 -21.22 1.43
CA GLY A 184 4.52 -22.21 1.99
C GLY A 184 4.16 -21.97 3.47
N ARG A 185 4.40 -20.76 3.99
CA ARG A 185 4.17 -20.37 5.38
C ARG A 185 2.84 -19.66 5.54
N ASN A 186 1.76 -20.40 5.33
CA ASN A 186 0.42 -19.83 5.16
C ASN A 186 -0.08 -19.05 6.39
N GLU A 187 0.20 -19.53 7.60
CA GLU A 187 -0.19 -18.82 8.84
C GLU A 187 0.52 -17.47 8.97
N ASP A 188 1.79 -17.39 8.56
CA ASP A 188 2.53 -16.12 8.54
C ASP A 188 2.03 -15.21 7.43
N ALA A 189 1.73 -15.77 6.26
CA ALA A 189 1.16 -15.02 5.14
C ALA A 189 -0.17 -14.37 5.52
N GLU A 190 -1.09 -15.13 6.09
CA GLU A 190 -2.41 -14.65 6.51
C GLU A 190 -2.30 -13.57 7.59
N ARG A 191 -1.44 -13.77 8.59
CA ARG A 191 -1.22 -12.79 9.65
C ARG A 191 -0.69 -11.46 9.10
N GLU A 192 0.33 -11.49 8.24
CA GLU A 192 0.87 -10.27 7.63
C GLU A 192 -0.17 -9.61 6.72
N LEU A 193 -0.99 -10.37 5.99
CA LEU A 193 -2.07 -9.81 5.19
C LEU A 193 -3.09 -9.07 6.06
N VAL A 194 -3.51 -9.66 7.19
CA VAL A 194 -4.40 -9.00 8.15
C VAL A 194 -3.74 -7.74 8.71
N ALA A 195 -2.46 -7.80 9.10
CA ALA A 195 -1.74 -6.63 9.60
C ALA A 195 -1.65 -5.50 8.56
N ALA A 196 -1.41 -5.81 7.29
CA ALA A 196 -1.38 -4.83 6.21
C ALA A 196 -2.75 -4.14 6.04
N LEU A 197 -3.85 -4.89 6.14
CA LEU A 197 -5.21 -4.36 6.07
C LEU A 197 -5.57 -3.49 7.28
N GLU A 198 -5.14 -3.88 8.49
CA GLU A 198 -5.32 -3.07 9.69
C GLU A 198 -4.58 -1.73 9.60
N VAL A 199 -3.32 -1.76 9.13
CA VAL A 199 -2.51 -0.54 8.90
C VAL A 199 -3.14 0.31 7.80
N MET A 200 -3.67 -0.29 6.74
CA MET A 200 -4.39 0.42 5.68
C MET A 200 -5.64 1.12 6.21
N ALA A 201 -6.39 0.50 7.12
CA ALA A 201 -7.55 1.13 7.77
C ALA A 201 -7.16 2.34 8.64
N ARG A 202 -6.01 2.28 9.32
CA ARG A 202 -5.47 3.42 10.08
C ARG A 202 -5.02 4.55 9.15
N ALA A 203 -4.35 4.21 8.04
CA ALA A 203 -4.00 5.17 7.00
C ALA A 203 -5.25 5.83 6.38
N GLU A 204 -6.32 5.05 6.16
CA GLU A 204 -7.61 5.58 5.69
C GLU A 204 -8.18 6.60 6.66
N ALA A 205 -8.21 6.31 7.96
CA ALA A 205 -8.76 7.22 8.95
C ALA A 205 -8.02 8.58 8.99
N LEU A 206 -6.69 8.56 8.87
CA LEU A 206 -5.88 9.78 8.75
C LEU A 206 -6.13 10.51 7.42
N LEU A 207 -6.21 9.79 6.31
CA LEU A 207 -6.50 10.36 5.00
C LEU A 207 -7.89 11.03 4.97
N GLU A 208 -8.90 10.37 5.52
CA GLU A 208 -10.24 10.94 5.67
C GLU A 208 -10.17 12.23 6.48
N ARG A 209 -9.51 12.21 7.65
CA ARG A 209 -9.35 13.42 8.46
C ARG A 209 -8.59 14.54 7.72
N LEU A 210 -7.57 14.19 6.94
CA LEU A 210 -6.79 15.14 6.14
C LEU A 210 -7.67 15.81 5.07
N LEU A 211 -8.45 15.02 4.34
CA LEU A 211 -9.40 15.52 3.34
C LEU A 211 -10.52 16.33 4.00
N ASP A 212 -10.98 15.93 5.17
CA ASP A 212 -11.94 16.65 6.01
C ASP A 212 -11.54 18.08 6.35
N LEU A 213 -10.24 18.30 6.51
CA LEU A 213 -9.63 19.61 6.78
C LEU A 213 -9.24 20.35 5.49
N GLY A 214 -9.51 19.77 4.31
CA GLY A 214 -9.16 20.34 3.00
C GLY A 214 -7.68 20.16 2.63
N GLY A 215 -6.96 19.29 3.34
CA GLY A 215 -5.58 18.92 3.01
C GLY A 215 -5.52 17.85 1.91
N LEU A 216 -4.32 17.65 1.37
CA LEU A 216 -4.01 16.58 0.44
C LEU A 216 -2.83 15.76 0.97
N PRO A 217 -2.79 14.44 0.68
CA PRO A 217 -1.66 13.60 1.05
C PRO A 217 -0.39 14.03 0.31
N ASP A 218 0.75 13.98 1.00
CA ASP A 218 2.05 14.24 0.40
C ASP A 218 2.45 13.15 -0.62
N HIS A 219 3.31 13.52 -1.56
CA HIS A 219 3.73 12.75 -2.73
C HIS A 219 5.13 12.14 -2.59
N ARG A 220 5.81 12.36 -1.46
CA ARG A 220 7.22 12.01 -1.25
C ARG A 220 7.41 10.53 -0.86
N ARG A 221 8.58 9.98 -1.23
CA ARG A 221 9.01 8.58 -1.03
C ARG A 221 8.57 7.94 0.28
N HIS A 222 8.04 6.72 0.14
CA HIS A 222 7.58 5.84 1.21
C HIS A 222 8.64 4.80 1.62
N GLY A 223 9.93 5.16 1.59
CA GLY A 223 11.04 4.28 2.01
C GLY A 223 11.49 3.23 0.98
N ARG A 224 11.95 2.07 1.46
CA ARG A 224 12.42 0.92 0.67
C ARG A 224 11.64 -0.31 1.09
N LEU A 225 11.28 -1.15 0.12
CA LEU A 225 10.68 -2.45 0.38
C LEU A 225 11.77 -3.52 0.46
N ILE A 226 11.81 -4.22 1.59
CA ILE A 226 12.81 -5.21 1.97
C ILE A 226 12.09 -6.56 2.07
N MET A 227 12.55 -7.56 1.34
CA MET A 227 11.97 -8.91 1.37
C MET A 227 12.28 -9.62 2.69
N GLY A 228 13.49 -9.40 3.21
CA GLY A 228 14.06 -10.14 4.33
C GLY A 228 14.32 -11.61 3.98
N SER A 229 15.10 -12.30 4.83
CA SER A 229 15.28 -13.76 4.73
C SER A 229 14.72 -14.45 5.98
N GLY A 230 13.55 -15.08 5.82
CA GLY A 230 12.89 -15.83 6.89
C GLY A 230 12.17 -14.96 7.92
N SER A 231 11.51 -15.62 8.89
CA SER A 231 10.61 -14.92 9.82
C SER A 231 11.27 -13.91 10.72
N ALA A 232 12.47 -14.20 11.23
CA ALA A 232 13.14 -13.27 12.11
C ALA A 232 13.43 -11.93 11.40
N ALA A 233 13.91 -11.99 10.15
CA ALA A 233 14.17 -10.79 9.36
C ALA A 233 12.89 -9.98 9.10
N ALA A 234 11.78 -10.65 8.78
CA ALA A 234 10.49 -9.99 8.58
C ALA A 234 9.97 -9.32 9.87
N GLU A 235 10.08 -9.99 11.02
CA GLU A 235 9.66 -9.42 12.32
C GLU A 235 10.60 -8.27 12.77
N TRP A 236 11.90 -8.32 12.48
CA TRP A 236 12.80 -7.17 12.68
C TRP A 236 12.37 -5.98 11.82
N THR A 237 12.14 -6.20 10.53
CA THR A 237 11.65 -5.15 9.63
C THR A 237 10.29 -4.60 10.09
N ALA A 238 9.35 -5.46 10.51
CA ALA A 238 8.05 -5.04 11.03
C ALA A 238 8.20 -4.20 12.31
N ARG A 239 9.12 -4.57 13.20
CA ARG A 239 9.43 -3.81 14.41
C ARG A 239 9.92 -2.40 14.07
N ASP A 240 10.89 -2.31 13.17
CA ASP A 240 11.46 -1.02 12.74
C ASP A 240 10.39 -0.12 12.12
N ILE A 241 9.49 -0.69 11.32
CA ILE A 241 8.34 0.03 10.74
C ILE A 241 7.45 0.61 11.84
N HIS A 242 7.03 -0.21 12.81
CA HIS A 242 6.18 0.27 13.90
C HIS A 242 6.88 1.32 14.76
N ASP A 243 8.18 1.16 15.03
CA ASP A 243 8.97 2.14 15.80
C ASP A 243 9.03 3.50 15.04
N VAL A 244 9.14 3.50 13.71
CA VAL A 244 9.05 4.72 12.87
C VAL A 244 7.64 5.33 12.90
N ILE A 245 6.59 4.52 12.74
CA ILE A 245 5.21 5.01 12.79
C ILE A 245 4.93 5.67 14.14
N ILE A 246 5.28 5.01 15.25
CA ILE A 246 5.10 5.52 16.62
C ILE A 246 5.80 6.87 16.77
N THR A 247 7.07 6.97 16.33
CA THR A 247 7.84 8.22 16.41
C THR A 247 7.15 9.37 15.67
N GLU A 248 6.65 9.14 14.47
CA GLU A 248 5.98 10.18 13.69
C GLU A 248 4.57 10.52 14.23
N LEU A 249 3.87 9.57 14.85
CA LEU A 249 2.61 9.81 15.55
C LEU A 249 2.83 10.66 16.81
N GLU A 250 3.85 10.36 17.62
CA GLU A 250 4.22 11.15 18.81
C GLU A 250 4.62 12.58 18.42
N ALA A 251 5.43 12.75 17.37
CA ALA A 251 5.77 14.06 16.83
C ALA A 251 4.54 14.80 16.27
N GLY A 252 3.59 14.07 15.68
CA GLY A 252 2.29 14.59 15.26
C GLY A 252 1.46 15.11 16.43
N LEU A 253 1.37 14.35 17.53
CA LEU A 253 0.66 14.77 18.75
C LEU A 253 1.30 16.01 19.37
N ALA A 254 2.63 16.06 19.47
CA ALA A 254 3.34 17.24 19.97
C ALA A 254 3.08 18.50 19.11
N THR A 255 2.88 18.32 17.81
CA THR A 255 2.48 19.42 16.90
C THR A 255 1.04 19.86 17.19
N LEU A 256 0.16 18.94 17.54
CA LEU A 256 -1.24 19.22 17.86
C LEU A 256 -1.42 19.88 19.23
N ASP A 257 -0.53 19.64 20.21
CA ASP A 257 -0.61 20.25 21.55
C ASP A 257 -0.57 21.78 21.53
N ALA A 258 0.00 22.37 20.48
CA ALA A 258 0.04 23.82 20.28
C ALA A 258 -1.27 24.40 19.74
N ILE A 259 -2.27 23.57 19.40
CA ILE A 259 -3.51 23.97 18.75
C ILE A 259 -4.75 23.28 19.34
N ALA A 260 -5.91 23.93 19.22
CA ALA A 260 -7.19 23.37 19.70
C ALA A 260 -7.85 22.46 18.65
N ASP A 261 -7.26 21.29 18.33
CA ASP A 261 -7.86 20.28 17.44
C ASP A 261 -8.02 18.91 18.14
N PRO A 262 -9.02 18.76 19.05
CA PRO A 262 -9.19 17.54 19.84
C PRO A 262 -9.61 16.32 19.00
N LEU A 263 -10.23 16.53 17.84
CA LEU A 263 -10.66 15.44 16.96
C LEU A 263 -9.44 14.80 16.28
N THR A 264 -8.54 15.61 15.71
CA THR A 264 -7.31 15.10 15.11
C THR A 264 -6.41 14.48 16.19
N HIS A 265 -6.30 15.11 17.36
CA HIS A 265 -5.52 14.57 18.47
C HIS A 265 -6.03 13.18 18.89
N THR A 266 -7.34 13.04 19.16
CA THR A 266 -7.95 11.77 19.57
C THR A 266 -7.74 10.67 18.52
N LEU A 267 -7.82 11.03 17.23
CA LEU A 267 -7.56 10.09 16.14
C LEU A 267 -6.11 9.58 16.15
N ILE A 268 -5.13 10.50 16.18
CA ILE A 268 -3.70 10.13 16.17
C ILE A 268 -3.35 9.31 17.43
N ASP A 269 -3.85 9.72 18.59
CA ASP A 269 -3.65 9.01 19.86
C ASP A 269 -4.27 7.59 19.86
N GLY A 270 -5.45 7.42 19.25
CA GLY A 270 -6.05 6.11 19.04
C GLY A 270 -5.20 5.20 18.15
N ILE A 271 -4.65 5.75 17.07
CA ILE A 271 -3.74 5.03 16.16
C ILE A 271 -2.43 4.69 16.88
N LEU A 272 -1.86 5.62 17.65
CA LEU A 272 -0.65 5.40 18.45
C LEU A 272 -0.79 4.21 19.40
N ARG A 273 -1.92 4.10 20.11
CA ARG A 273 -2.19 2.92 20.94
C ARG A 273 -2.25 1.62 20.13
N ALA A 274 -2.91 1.64 18.98
CA ALA A 274 -3.02 0.45 18.13
C ALA A 274 -1.64 0.02 17.59
N GLU A 275 -0.82 0.97 17.16
CA GLU A 275 0.55 0.72 16.70
C GLU A 275 1.45 0.24 17.83
N GLY A 276 1.34 0.79 19.03
CA GLY A 276 2.05 0.29 20.22
C GLY A 276 1.72 -1.17 20.55
N ALA A 277 0.44 -1.56 20.45
CA ALA A 277 0.03 -2.95 20.64
C ALA A 277 0.56 -3.87 19.53
N ALA A 278 0.49 -3.44 18.26
CA ALA A 278 1.04 -4.18 17.13
C ALA A 278 2.56 -4.39 17.28
N ARG A 279 3.29 -3.33 17.64
CA ARG A 279 4.71 -3.38 17.98
C ARG A 279 4.98 -4.40 19.08
N GLN A 280 4.24 -4.36 20.19
CA GLN A 280 4.45 -5.29 21.29
C GLN A 280 4.25 -6.74 20.85
N ASN A 281 3.25 -7.02 20.02
CA ASN A 281 3.02 -8.35 19.46
C ASN A 281 4.19 -8.82 18.59
N VAL A 282 4.74 -7.95 17.73
CA VAL A 282 5.96 -8.22 16.94
C VAL A 282 7.14 -8.55 17.84
N ALA A 283 7.38 -7.74 18.89
CA ALA A 283 8.49 -7.95 19.82
C ALA A 283 8.39 -9.30 20.53
N GLN A 284 7.21 -9.68 21.02
CA GLN A 284 7.00 -10.98 21.66
C GLN A 284 7.26 -12.16 20.71
N ARG A 285 6.87 -12.06 19.44
CA ARG A 285 7.14 -13.10 18.45
C ARG A 285 8.64 -13.20 18.15
N LEU A 286 9.29 -12.05 18.04
CA LEU A 286 10.72 -11.98 17.81
C LEU A 286 11.52 -12.64 18.94
N ASP A 287 11.16 -12.38 20.21
CA ASP A 287 11.79 -13.03 21.36
C ASP A 287 11.67 -14.56 21.30
N ARG A 288 10.49 -15.08 20.92
CA ARG A 288 10.25 -16.52 20.74
C ARG A 288 11.13 -17.12 19.64
N LEU A 289 11.25 -16.43 18.49
CA LEU A 289 12.06 -16.87 17.36
C LEU A 289 13.57 -16.90 17.69
N VAL A 290 14.06 -15.88 18.41
CA VAL A 290 15.46 -15.80 18.84
C VAL A 290 15.78 -16.87 19.89
N ALA A 291 14.88 -17.11 20.84
CA ALA A 291 15.01 -18.18 21.83
C ALA A 291 15.08 -19.56 21.17
N ALA A 292 14.15 -19.87 20.25
CA ALA A 292 14.13 -21.14 19.52
C ALA A 292 15.42 -21.39 18.73
N SER A 293 15.95 -20.34 18.09
CA SER A 293 17.21 -20.40 17.32
C SER A 293 18.47 -20.61 18.18
N SER A 294 18.40 -20.24 19.46
CA SER A 294 19.48 -20.42 20.43
C SER A 294 19.48 -21.84 20.99
N THR A 295 18.30 -22.39 21.30
CA THR A 295 18.14 -23.77 21.75
C THR A 295 18.56 -24.78 20.68
N ALA A 296 18.19 -24.55 19.41
CA ALA A 296 18.58 -25.42 18.30
C ALA A 296 20.12 -25.48 18.11
N ARG A 297 20.82 -24.37 18.33
CA ARG A 297 22.29 -24.30 18.25
C ARG A 297 23.02 -24.95 19.43
N GLN A 298 22.37 -25.08 20.59
CA GLN A 298 22.95 -25.78 21.75
C GLN A 298 22.72 -27.29 21.71
N ALA A 299 21.76 -27.75 20.91
CA ALA A 299 21.42 -29.17 20.74
C ALA A 299 22.12 -29.83 19.52
N SER A 300 22.92 -29.06 18.76
CA SER A 300 23.69 -29.50 17.60
C SER A 300 25.18 -29.57 17.94
#